data_AF-F0NCW0-F1
#
_entry.id   AF-F0NCW0-F1
#
_cell.length_a   1.000
_cell.length_b   1.000
_cell.length_c   1.000
_cell.angle_alpha   90.00
_cell.angle_beta   90.00
_cell.angle_gamma   90.00
#
_symmetry.space_group_name_H-M   'P 1'
#
loop_
_entity.id
_entity.type
_entity.pdbx_description
1 polymer ?
#
loop_
_entity_poly.entity_id
_entity_poly.type
_entity_poly.pdbx_seq_one_letter_code
_entity_poly.pdbx_strand_id
1 'polypeptide(L)'
;MERIGDLLSNLPTDYAKALIQILTADNWNRLDRDVNFYQLGLGIGKVVSRIDKETLKALVKSCDYYQSLCRGIAKGMDGIELDRDLILYLGNLSPVIAMELLANLELYKYPDIMKILAVNVAQIKHIPNVGSNIARQFDKLPFEIRRQILDIFKDNSMFLYEFLQSVNLNKVDNIENFLNKIKEIDEIIGYRLYEVNDKMKEKLLNFSSVSVGIGKGFQNLSYHWKRKVIEKVKKDKEFAKGFLSSIDLSLLEDEFFDIIIKIGESDLELSKVLGRNFGNSLAYLTEDLKSLAFNIAQGNPDFARGFGEGISESLGSFIGFIRGKAYELKKEDQDRVLDLALSNDNFANGLLTTFNAIFFFDNKEKVLELMIKREQYLKLFIEQIGRRINDFDLFKLLSLNNKLTSELGKILCRNFIYLSKKNREIVLEWLSKNNELKEGFLQC
;
A
#
# COMPACT_ATOMS: atom_id res chain seq x y z
N MET A 1 -23.44 18.91 -20.64
CA MET A 1 -22.49 20.05 -20.63
C MET A 1 -21.58 20.08 -21.86
N GLU A 2 -21.17 18.93 -22.39
CA GLU A 2 -20.28 18.83 -23.57
C GLU A 2 -20.72 19.68 -24.77
N ARG A 3 -21.99 19.58 -25.20
CA ARG A 3 -22.54 20.41 -26.29
C ARG A 3 -22.40 21.92 -26.06
N ILE A 4 -22.41 22.37 -24.80
CA ILE A 4 -22.21 23.80 -24.47
C ILE A 4 -20.75 24.18 -24.75
N GLY A 5 -19.81 23.28 -24.46
CA GLY A 5 -18.40 23.46 -24.79
C GLY A 5 -18.18 23.64 -26.30
N ASP A 6 -18.84 22.82 -27.12
CA ASP A 6 -18.73 22.92 -28.58
C ASP A 6 -19.24 24.27 -29.12
N LEU A 7 -20.30 24.81 -28.50
CA LEU A 7 -20.93 26.07 -28.90
C LEU A 7 -20.07 27.31 -28.57
N LEU A 8 -19.13 27.22 -27.62
CA LEU A 8 -18.29 28.37 -27.22
C LEU A 8 -17.50 28.95 -28.40
N SER A 9 -17.10 28.11 -29.36
CA SER A 9 -16.39 28.56 -30.57
C SER A 9 -17.21 29.51 -31.46
N ASN A 10 -18.53 29.57 -31.30
CA ASN A 10 -19.42 30.41 -32.10
C ASN A 10 -19.93 31.65 -31.35
N LEU A 11 -19.59 31.81 -30.06
CA LEU A 11 -20.06 32.93 -29.24
C LEU A 11 -19.07 34.11 -29.31
N PRO A 12 -19.56 35.36 -29.29
CA PRO A 12 -18.67 36.50 -29.08
C PRO A 12 -17.96 36.40 -27.72
N THR A 13 -16.72 36.88 -27.65
CA THR A 13 -15.85 36.79 -26.45
C THR A 13 -16.54 37.24 -25.16
N ASP A 14 -17.30 38.34 -25.18
CA ASP A 14 -18.00 38.85 -23.99
C ASP A 14 -19.10 37.90 -23.51
N TYR A 15 -19.81 37.24 -24.44
CA TYR A 15 -20.86 36.27 -24.13
C TYR A 15 -20.24 34.97 -23.60
N ALA A 16 -19.13 34.52 -24.20
CA ALA A 16 -18.39 33.36 -23.71
C ALA A 16 -17.88 33.59 -22.28
N LYS A 17 -17.28 34.76 -22.00
CA LYS A 17 -16.83 35.15 -20.66
C LYS A 17 -17.97 35.18 -19.64
N ALA A 18 -19.10 35.79 -20.00
CA ALA A 18 -20.29 35.81 -19.13
C ALA A 18 -20.82 34.40 -18.83
N LEU A 19 -20.88 33.53 -19.85
CA LEU A 19 -21.29 32.15 -19.68
C LEU A 19 -20.34 31.38 -18.74
N ILE A 20 -19.04 31.54 -18.91
CA ILE A 20 -18.03 30.92 -18.04
C ILE A 20 -18.23 31.38 -16.60
N GLN A 21 -18.35 32.70 -16.38
CA GLN A 21 -18.60 33.26 -15.05
C GLN A 21 -19.86 32.68 -14.38
N ILE A 22 -20.94 32.49 -15.15
CA ILE A 22 -22.17 31.88 -14.64
C ILE A 22 -21.94 30.41 -14.26
N LEU A 23 -21.24 29.66 -15.11
CA LEU A 23 -20.96 28.24 -14.88
C LEU A 23 -19.97 28.01 -13.74
N THR A 24 -19.06 28.96 -13.51
CA THR A 24 -18.07 28.93 -12.43
C THR A 24 -18.50 29.70 -11.19
N ALA A 25 -19.72 30.25 -11.13
CA ALA A 25 -20.17 30.95 -9.93
C ALA A 25 -20.32 29.95 -8.77
N ASP A 26 -19.74 30.25 -7.61
CA ASP A 26 -19.71 29.40 -6.41
C ASP A 26 -21.09 28.99 -5.86
N ASN A 27 -22.16 29.58 -6.38
CA ASN A 27 -23.54 29.25 -6.02
C ASN A 27 -23.96 27.82 -6.40
N TRP A 28 -23.14 27.10 -7.17
CA TRP A 28 -23.39 25.72 -7.61
C TRP A 28 -22.71 24.71 -6.69
N ASN A 29 -23.17 24.60 -5.45
CA ASN A 29 -22.73 23.56 -4.51
C ASN A 29 -23.41 22.22 -4.82
N ARG A 30 -23.34 21.77 -6.08
CA ARG A 30 -24.00 20.54 -6.56
C ARG A 30 -23.01 19.38 -6.61
N LEU A 31 -23.51 18.19 -6.26
CA LEU A 31 -22.74 16.93 -6.29
C LEU A 31 -22.23 16.55 -7.68
N ASP A 32 -22.86 17.05 -8.76
CA ASP A 32 -22.51 16.75 -10.15
C ASP A 32 -21.54 17.77 -10.78
N ARG A 33 -21.04 18.74 -10.00
CA ARG A 33 -20.22 19.85 -10.51
C ARG A 33 -18.97 19.39 -11.27
N ASP A 34 -18.18 18.48 -10.70
CA ASP A 34 -16.94 18.02 -11.35
C ASP A 34 -17.19 17.24 -12.64
N VAL A 35 -18.25 16.44 -12.69
CA VAL A 35 -18.66 15.72 -13.90
C VAL A 35 -19.10 16.72 -14.98
N ASN A 36 -19.87 17.74 -14.59
CA ASN A 36 -20.33 18.78 -15.49
C ASN A 36 -19.17 19.61 -16.05
N PHE A 37 -18.20 20.00 -15.23
CA PHE A 37 -17.01 20.71 -15.70
C PHE A 37 -16.12 19.85 -16.58
N TYR A 38 -15.94 18.57 -16.23
CA TYR A 38 -15.22 17.64 -17.09
C TYR A 38 -15.86 17.53 -18.47
N GLN A 39 -17.18 17.34 -18.53
CA GLN A 39 -17.93 17.30 -19.79
C GLN A 39 -17.84 18.62 -20.57
N LEU A 40 -17.98 19.77 -19.89
CA LEU A 40 -17.82 21.08 -20.52
C LEU A 40 -16.42 21.21 -21.14
N GLY A 41 -15.39 20.84 -20.40
CA GLY A 41 -14.01 20.83 -20.85
C GLY A 41 -13.81 19.93 -22.06
N LEU A 42 -14.41 18.74 -22.09
CA LEU A 42 -14.34 17.84 -23.25
C LEU A 42 -14.83 18.53 -24.53
N GLY A 43 -15.98 19.21 -24.48
CA GLY A 43 -16.50 19.96 -25.62
C GLY A 43 -15.59 21.11 -26.03
N ILE A 44 -15.07 21.88 -25.06
CA ILE A 44 -14.09 22.95 -25.31
C ILE A 44 -12.84 22.41 -26.01
N GLY A 45 -12.27 21.30 -25.50
CA GLY A 45 -11.07 20.68 -26.05
C GLY A 45 -11.24 20.29 -27.51
N LYS A 46 -12.44 19.84 -27.91
CA LYS A 46 -12.75 19.46 -29.30
C LYS A 46 -12.72 20.63 -30.27
N VAL A 47 -13.00 21.83 -29.79
CA VAL A 47 -13.14 23.04 -30.61
C VAL A 47 -12.09 24.11 -30.27
N VAL A 48 -11.08 23.75 -29.48
CA VAL A 48 -10.13 24.68 -28.84
C VAL A 48 -9.41 25.58 -29.85
N SER A 49 -9.13 25.09 -31.05
CA SER A 49 -8.46 25.83 -32.12
C SER A 49 -9.31 26.95 -32.74
N ARG A 50 -10.63 26.93 -32.51
CA ARG A 50 -11.59 27.93 -32.99
C ARG A 50 -11.98 28.96 -31.94
N ILE A 51 -11.57 28.77 -30.69
CA ILE A 51 -11.88 29.69 -29.58
C ILE A 51 -10.82 30.81 -29.57
N ASP A 52 -11.26 32.06 -29.42
CA ASP A 52 -10.34 33.19 -29.33
C ASP A 52 -9.43 33.10 -28.08
N LYS A 53 -8.21 33.65 -28.19
CA LYS A 53 -7.18 33.55 -27.14
C LYS A 53 -7.61 34.17 -25.80
N GLU A 54 -8.38 35.26 -25.81
CA GLU A 54 -8.82 35.92 -24.59
C GLU A 54 -9.89 35.11 -23.85
N THR A 55 -10.79 34.44 -24.59
CA THR A 55 -11.73 33.46 -24.02
C THR A 55 -11.00 32.24 -23.46
N LEU A 56 -10.03 31.67 -24.19
CA LEU A 56 -9.21 30.56 -23.69
C LEU A 56 -8.45 30.94 -22.42
N LYS A 57 -7.88 32.14 -22.36
CA LYS A 57 -7.20 32.66 -21.17
C LYS A 57 -8.14 32.75 -19.97
N ALA A 58 -9.37 33.19 -20.16
CA ALA A 58 -10.37 33.21 -19.10
C ALA A 58 -10.74 31.80 -18.62
N LEU A 59 -10.95 30.87 -19.56
CA LEU A 59 -11.24 29.45 -19.26
C LEU A 59 -10.14 28.77 -18.47
N VAL A 60 -8.89 28.91 -18.92
CA VAL A 60 -7.74 28.24 -18.30
C VAL A 60 -7.47 28.79 -16.91
N LYS A 61 -7.69 30.09 -16.66
CA LYS A 61 -7.59 30.65 -15.30
C LYS A 61 -8.57 30.01 -14.33
N SER A 62 -9.74 29.56 -14.79
CA SER A 62 -10.69 28.84 -13.94
C SER A 62 -10.19 27.45 -13.53
N CYS A 63 -9.18 26.89 -14.20
CA CYS A 63 -8.66 25.56 -13.87
C CYS A 63 -7.93 25.48 -12.54
N ASP A 64 -7.40 26.60 -12.04
CA ASP A 64 -6.79 26.64 -10.72
C ASP A 64 -7.80 26.32 -9.60
N TYR A 65 -9.10 26.51 -9.89
CA TYR A 65 -10.22 26.20 -9.01
C TYR A 65 -10.98 24.92 -9.43
N TYR A 66 -11.03 24.64 -10.73
CA TYR A 66 -11.79 23.51 -11.29
C TYR A 66 -10.89 22.62 -12.16
N GLN A 67 -10.06 21.80 -11.53
CA GLN A 67 -9.15 20.89 -12.23
C GLN A 67 -9.88 19.96 -13.22
N SER A 68 -11.11 19.55 -12.89
CA SER A 68 -11.98 18.73 -13.76
C SER A 68 -12.23 19.38 -15.13
N LEU A 69 -12.35 20.72 -15.19
CA LEU A 69 -12.48 21.46 -16.44
C LEU A 69 -11.23 21.30 -17.32
N CYS A 70 -10.04 21.53 -16.77
CA CYS A 70 -8.78 21.42 -17.51
C CYS A 70 -8.48 19.99 -17.97
N ARG A 71 -8.78 19.01 -17.12
CA ARG A 71 -8.72 17.60 -17.50
C ARG A 71 -9.65 17.30 -18.67
N GLY A 72 -10.86 17.86 -18.65
CA GLY A 72 -11.80 17.79 -19.77
C GLY A 72 -11.22 18.42 -21.04
N ILE A 73 -10.66 19.63 -20.96
CA ILE A 73 -10.05 20.34 -22.10
C ILE A 73 -8.93 19.50 -22.72
N ALA A 74 -7.96 19.08 -21.90
CA ALA A 74 -6.84 18.27 -22.38
C ALA A 74 -7.31 16.94 -23.00
N LYS A 75 -8.33 16.30 -22.41
CA LYS A 75 -8.87 15.05 -22.96
C LYS A 75 -9.70 15.25 -24.22
N GLY A 76 -10.38 16.38 -24.36
CA GLY A 76 -11.13 16.74 -25.58
C GLY A 76 -10.21 17.06 -26.77
N MET A 77 -8.97 17.48 -26.49
CA MET A 77 -7.93 17.69 -27.50
C MET A 77 -7.29 16.39 -28.02
N ASP A 78 -7.44 15.29 -27.29
CA ASP A 78 -6.91 13.97 -27.67
C ASP A 78 -7.51 13.50 -29.01
N GLY A 79 -6.66 13.04 -29.92
CA GLY A 79 -7.06 12.59 -31.27
C GLY A 79 -7.28 13.68 -32.32
N ILE A 80 -7.14 14.96 -31.98
CA ILE A 80 -7.20 16.07 -32.94
C ILE A 80 -5.78 16.41 -33.42
N GLU A 81 -5.62 16.90 -34.65
CA GLU A 81 -4.35 17.46 -35.10
C GLU A 81 -4.02 18.71 -34.26
N LEU A 82 -2.99 18.60 -33.43
CA LEU A 82 -2.67 19.62 -32.44
C LEU A 82 -1.78 20.72 -33.04
N ASP A 83 -2.25 21.97 -32.94
CA ASP A 83 -1.40 23.13 -33.18
C ASP A 83 -0.36 23.27 -32.06
N ARG A 84 0.91 23.22 -32.45
CA ARG A 84 2.08 23.38 -31.59
C ARG A 84 1.99 24.65 -30.75
N ASP A 85 1.66 25.78 -31.38
CA ASP A 85 1.66 27.08 -30.72
C ASP A 85 0.49 27.19 -29.73
N LEU A 86 -0.63 26.53 -30.03
CA LEU A 86 -1.78 26.47 -29.14
C LEU A 86 -1.48 25.67 -27.86
N ILE A 87 -0.89 24.48 -27.98
CA ILE A 87 -0.51 23.68 -26.79
C ILE A 87 0.43 24.48 -25.89
N LEU A 88 1.45 25.10 -26.50
CA LEU A 88 2.44 25.91 -25.77
C LEU A 88 1.78 27.13 -25.11
N TYR A 89 0.88 27.81 -25.84
CA TYR A 89 0.11 28.92 -25.30
C TYR A 89 -0.69 28.49 -24.07
N LEU A 90 -1.48 27.42 -24.18
CA LEU A 90 -2.29 26.89 -23.07
C LEU A 90 -1.41 26.50 -21.88
N GLY A 91 -0.34 25.74 -22.10
CA GLY A 91 0.58 25.31 -21.04
C GLY A 91 1.31 26.44 -20.30
N ASN A 92 1.43 27.63 -20.92
CA ASN A 92 2.00 28.81 -20.27
C ASN A 92 0.97 29.63 -19.48
N LEU A 93 -0.33 29.38 -19.66
CA LEU A 93 -1.39 30.11 -18.97
C LEU A 93 -1.61 29.63 -17.53
N SER A 94 -1.47 28.33 -17.26
CA SER A 94 -1.57 27.76 -15.91
C SER A 94 -0.75 26.46 -15.79
N PRO A 95 -0.05 26.23 -14.67
CA PRO A 95 0.60 24.95 -14.39
C PRO A 95 -0.39 23.78 -14.35
N VAL A 96 -1.66 24.00 -13.96
CA VAL A 96 -2.68 22.95 -13.90
C VAL A 96 -3.03 22.45 -15.30
N ILE A 97 -3.23 23.35 -16.27
CA ILE A 97 -3.46 22.92 -17.66
C ILE A 97 -2.21 22.26 -18.24
N ALA A 98 -0.99 22.76 -17.96
CA ALA A 98 0.24 22.13 -18.42
C ALA A 98 0.36 20.68 -17.93
N MET A 99 -0.01 20.43 -16.67
CA MET A 99 -0.05 19.10 -16.08
C MET A 99 -1.08 18.21 -16.78
N GLU A 100 -2.31 18.71 -16.99
CA GLU A 100 -3.35 17.92 -17.66
C GLU A 100 -3.02 17.63 -19.13
N LEU A 101 -2.36 18.56 -19.84
CA LEU A 101 -1.84 18.34 -21.19
C LEU A 101 -0.78 17.22 -21.18
N LEU A 102 0.17 17.24 -20.25
CA LEU A 102 1.17 16.18 -20.08
C LEU A 102 0.55 14.83 -19.69
N ALA A 103 -0.52 14.83 -18.91
CA ALA A 103 -1.18 13.64 -18.41
C ALA A 103 -2.07 12.95 -19.47
N ASN A 104 -2.57 13.69 -20.46
CA ASN A 104 -3.61 13.19 -21.37
C ASN A 104 -3.21 13.18 -22.86
N LEU A 105 -2.21 13.96 -23.30
CA LEU A 105 -1.86 14.06 -24.73
C LEU A 105 -0.64 13.21 -25.13
N GLU A 106 -0.66 12.75 -26.38
CA GLU A 106 0.49 12.11 -27.04
C GLU A 106 1.48 13.16 -27.58
N LEU A 107 2.34 13.66 -26.70
CA LEU A 107 3.29 14.73 -26.99
C LEU A 107 4.61 14.26 -27.60
N TYR A 108 4.80 12.97 -27.86
CA TYR A 108 6.04 12.46 -28.49
C TYR A 108 6.31 13.05 -29.89
N LYS A 109 5.27 13.55 -30.57
CA LYS A 109 5.38 14.28 -31.84
C LYS A 109 5.92 15.71 -31.66
N TYR A 110 5.85 16.25 -30.45
CA TYR A 110 6.28 17.60 -30.08
C TYR A 110 7.20 17.57 -28.84
N PRO A 111 8.37 16.92 -28.93
CA PRO A 111 9.23 16.68 -27.76
C PRO A 111 9.67 17.97 -27.06
N ASP A 112 9.92 19.06 -27.81
CA ASP A 112 10.26 20.37 -27.22
C ASP A 112 9.12 20.94 -26.39
N ILE A 113 7.87 20.79 -26.83
CA ILE A 113 6.70 21.20 -26.04
C ILE A 113 6.63 20.38 -24.77
N MET A 114 6.74 19.07 -24.89
CA MET A 114 6.69 18.16 -23.74
C MET A 114 7.69 18.58 -22.66
N LYS A 115 8.92 18.94 -23.06
CA LYS A 115 9.94 19.48 -22.17
C LYS A 115 9.51 20.80 -21.53
N ILE A 116 9.01 21.77 -22.30
CA ILE A 116 8.59 23.07 -21.76
C ILE A 116 7.46 22.89 -20.73
N LEU A 117 6.46 22.07 -21.07
CA LEU A 117 5.37 21.74 -20.14
C LEU A 117 5.92 21.07 -18.87
N ALA A 118 6.89 20.15 -19.02
CA ALA A 118 7.51 19.47 -17.88
C ALA A 118 8.17 20.48 -16.92
N VAL A 119 8.88 21.49 -17.46
CA VAL A 119 9.46 22.58 -16.64
C VAL A 119 8.37 23.36 -15.89
N ASN A 120 7.25 23.68 -16.56
CA ASN A 120 6.15 24.43 -15.95
C ASN A 120 5.49 23.69 -14.78
N VAL A 121 5.52 22.35 -14.79
CA VAL A 121 4.88 21.53 -13.75
C VAL A 121 5.84 20.92 -12.74
N ALA A 122 7.16 21.09 -12.92
CA ALA A 122 8.18 20.44 -12.10
C ALA A 122 8.04 20.73 -10.59
N GLN A 123 7.52 21.92 -10.25
CA GLN A 123 7.31 22.35 -8.86
C GLN A 123 6.00 21.86 -8.25
N ILE A 124 5.09 21.27 -9.04
CA ILE A 124 3.82 20.74 -8.53
C ILE A 124 4.09 19.41 -7.84
N LYS A 125 3.78 19.33 -6.54
CA LYS A 125 4.01 18.12 -5.74
C LYS A 125 3.17 16.92 -6.19
N HIS A 126 1.94 17.16 -6.65
CA HIS A 126 0.97 16.13 -7.03
C HIS A 126 0.61 16.26 -8.51
N ILE A 127 1.16 15.38 -9.35
CA ILE A 127 0.99 15.38 -10.81
C ILE A 127 0.43 14.05 -11.33
N PRO A 128 -0.85 13.74 -11.02
CA PRO A 128 -1.44 12.44 -11.34
C PRO A 128 -1.43 12.13 -12.83
N ASN A 129 -1.17 10.87 -13.16
CA ASN A 129 -1.10 10.30 -14.50
C ASN A 129 0.03 10.82 -15.40
N VAL A 130 0.72 11.92 -15.05
CA VAL A 130 1.82 12.46 -15.86
C VAL A 130 2.92 11.41 -16.04
N GLY A 131 3.35 10.76 -14.96
CA GLY A 131 4.39 9.72 -15.04
C GLY A 131 3.98 8.56 -15.96
N SER A 132 2.75 8.08 -15.80
CA SER A 132 2.22 6.98 -16.61
C SER A 132 2.09 7.34 -18.10
N ASN A 133 1.65 8.56 -18.43
CA ASN A 133 1.47 8.99 -19.81
C ASN A 133 2.81 9.26 -20.50
N ILE A 134 3.78 9.88 -19.82
CA ILE A 134 5.14 10.03 -20.35
C ILE A 134 5.78 8.65 -20.60
N ALA A 135 5.62 7.71 -19.66
CA ALA A 135 6.17 6.36 -19.78
C ALA A 135 5.71 5.62 -21.05
N ARG A 136 4.43 5.70 -21.41
CA ARG A 136 3.84 5.02 -22.59
C ARG A 136 4.41 5.48 -23.93
N GLN A 137 5.01 6.67 -23.96
CA GLN A 137 5.55 7.28 -25.18
C GLN A 137 7.06 7.54 -25.08
N PHE A 138 7.69 7.07 -24.01
CA PHE A 138 9.09 7.36 -23.68
C PHE A 138 10.07 6.84 -24.73
N ASP A 139 9.79 5.66 -25.30
CA ASP A 139 10.60 5.02 -26.33
C ASP A 139 10.52 5.71 -27.70
N LYS A 140 9.52 6.56 -27.93
CA LYS A 140 9.35 7.37 -29.14
C LYS A 140 10.10 8.71 -29.07
N LEU A 141 10.53 9.15 -27.89
CA LEU A 141 11.20 10.43 -27.69
C LEU A 141 12.68 10.39 -28.13
N PRO A 142 13.26 11.51 -28.62
CA PRO A 142 14.71 11.63 -28.78
C PRO A 142 15.46 11.39 -27.45
N PHE A 143 16.66 10.82 -27.53
CA PHE A 143 17.45 10.44 -26.36
C PHE A 143 17.73 11.62 -25.41
N GLU A 144 18.06 12.78 -25.97
CA GLU A 144 18.36 14.00 -25.22
C GLU A 144 17.14 14.48 -24.42
N ILE A 145 15.95 14.35 -25.02
CA ILE A 145 14.69 14.77 -24.42
C ILE A 145 14.29 13.84 -23.28
N ARG A 146 14.48 12.52 -23.44
CA ARG A 146 14.28 11.55 -22.36
C ARG A 146 15.10 11.90 -21.13
N ARG A 147 16.40 12.18 -21.32
CA ARG A 147 17.32 12.55 -20.24
C ARG A 147 16.89 13.84 -19.55
N GLN A 148 16.47 14.84 -20.32
CA GLN A 148 16.01 16.12 -19.76
C GLN A 148 14.71 15.97 -18.98
N ILE A 149 13.73 15.22 -19.47
CA ILE A 149 12.48 14.97 -18.74
C ILE A 149 12.75 14.24 -17.41
N LEU A 150 13.60 13.21 -17.43
CA LEU A 150 13.97 12.51 -16.20
C LEU A 150 14.72 13.40 -15.21
N ASP A 151 15.59 14.29 -15.69
CA ASP A 151 16.30 15.24 -14.82
C ASP A 151 15.34 16.28 -14.22
N ILE A 152 14.36 16.77 -14.99
CA ILE A 152 13.32 17.70 -14.51
C ILE A 152 12.50 17.09 -13.37
N PHE A 153 12.11 15.81 -13.50
CA PHE A 153 11.24 15.15 -12.53
C PHE A 153 11.96 14.24 -11.53
N LYS A 154 13.29 14.25 -11.50
CA LYS A 154 14.06 13.32 -10.65
C LYS A 154 13.68 13.41 -9.18
N ASP A 155 13.22 14.56 -8.69
CA ASP A 155 12.86 14.76 -7.28
C ASP A 155 11.33 14.72 -7.04
N ASN A 156 10.54 14.46 -8.08
CA ASN A 156 9.10 14.28 -7.97
C ASN A 156 8.76 12.78 -7.78
N SER A 157 8.47 12.44 -6.53
CA SER A 157 8.18 11.08 -6.09
C SER A 157 7.01 10.41 -6.82
N MET A 158 5.92 11.15 -6.97
CA MET A 158 4.70 10.65 -7.58
C MET A 158 4.91 10.37 -9.06
N PHE A 159 5.58 11.29 -9.76
CA PHE A 159 5.97 11.07 -11.15
C PHE A 159 6.81 9.81 -11.30
N LEU A 160 7.88 9.67 -10.52
CA LEU A 160 8.78 8.53 -10.61
C LEU A 160 8.05 7.22 -10.33
N TYR A 161 7.17 7.19 -9.33
CA TYR A 161 6.35 6.02 -9.02
C TYR A 161 5.49 5.59 -10.22
N GLU A 162 4.68 6.49 -10.78
CA GLU A 162 3.83 6.16 -11.93
C GLU A 162 4.63 5.84 -13.21
N PHE A 163 5.71 6.58 -13.43
CA PHE A 163 6.59 6.41 -14.58
C PHE A 163 7.27 5.04 -14.55
N LEU A 164 7.90 4.68 -13.43
CA LEU A 164 8.61 3.41 -13.27
C LEU A 164 7.68 2.20 -13.21
N GLN A 165 6.40 2.38 -12.87
CA GLN A 165 5.40 1.31 -13.02
C GLN A 165 5.03 1.03 -14.47
N SER A 166 5.10 2.04 -15.33
CA SER A 166 4.53 1.98 -16.69
C SER A 166 5.59 1.84 -17.79
N VAL A 167 6.80 2.36 -17.57
CA VAL A 167 7.85 2.40 -18.60
C VAL A 167 8.52 1.03 -18.76
N ASN A 168 9.01 0.73 -19.96
CA ASN A 168 9.93 -0.41 -20.14
C ASN A 168 11.30 -0.06 -19.54
N LEU A 169 11.72 -0.75 -18.48
CA LEU A 169 12.93 -0.38 -17.75
C LEU A 169 14.22 -0.52 -18.59
N ASN A 170 14.23 -1.35 -19.65
CA ASN A 170 15.35 -1.42 -20.58
C ASN A 170 15.61 -0.13 -21.35
N LYS A 171 14.64 0.77 -21.42
CA LYS A 171 14.74 2.04 -22.15
C LYS A 171 15.16 3.21 -21.26
N VAL A 172 15.33 2.97 -19.96
CA VAL A 172 15.66 4.00 -18.96
C VAL A 172 17.14 3.91 -18.61
N ASP A 173 17.91 4.91 -19.03
CA ASP A 173 19.33 5.01 -18.69
C ASP A 173 19.53 5.53 -17.27
N ASN A 174 20.58 5.03 -16.61
CA ASN A 174 20.98 5.41 -15.25
C ASN A 174 19.85 5.30 -14.21
N ILE A 175 19.07 4.21 -14.27
CA ILE A 175 17.93 3.96 -13.37
C ILE A 175 18.34 3.95 -11.88
N GLU A 176 19.60 3.64 -11.58
CA GLU A 176 20.16 3.72 -10.24
C GLU A 176 20.10 5.12 -9.61
N ASN A 177 20.00 6.19 -10.42
CA ASN A 177 19.89 7.56 -9.92
C ASN A 177 18.54 7.84 -9.22
N PHE A 178 17.57 6.94 -9.37
CA PHE A 178 16.27 7.02 -8.70
C PHE A 178 16.25 6.27 -7.37
N LEU A 179 17.28 5.49 -7.07
CA LEU A 179 17.33 4.67 -5.86
C LEU A 179 17.51 5.50 -4.60
N ASN A 180 17.05 4.96 -3.47
CA ASN A 180 17.12 5.56 -2.13
C ASN A 180 16.37 6.90 -1.98
N LYS A 181 15.56 7.29 -2.97
CA LYS A 181 14.68 8.44 -2.85
C LYS A 181 13.47 8.07 -2.00
N ILE A 182 12.79 6.99 -2.38
CA ILE A 182 11.59 6.46 -1.74
C ILE A 182 11.57 4.94 -1.87
N LYS A 183 11.17 4.24 -0.81
CA LYS A 183 11.18 2.78 -0.71
C LYS A 183 10.36 2.11 -1.82
N GLU A 184 9.22 2.68 -2.19
CA GLU A 184 8.33 2.17 -3.22
C GLU A 184 8.99 2.17 -4.61
N ILE A 185 9.87 3.14 -4.89
CA ILE A 185 10.63 3.19 -6.16
C ILE A 185 11.66 2.06 -6.20
N ASP A 186 12.41 1.87 -5.11
CA ASP A 186 13.41 0.80 -5.00
C ASP A 186 12.76 -0.58 -5.15
N GLU A 187 11.55 -0.75 -4.58
CA GLU A 187 10.76 -1.96 -4.71
C GLU A 187 10.30 -2.21 -6.15
N ILE A 188 9.79 -1.18 -6.87
CA ILE A 188 9.38 -1.32 -8.28
C ILE A 188 10.57 -1.75 -9.14
N ILE A 189 11.73 -1.09 -8.98
CA ILE A 189 12.93 -1.39 -9.74
C ILE A 189 13.40 -2.82 -9.47
N GLY A 190 13.42 -3.24 -8.20
CA GLY A 190 13.79 -4.60 -7.82
C GLY A 190 12.81 -5.65 -8.37
N TYR A 191 11.51 -5.40 -8.30
CA TYR A 191 10.47 -6.33 -8.78
C TYR A 191 10.57 -6.55 -10.29
N ARG A 192 10.89 -5.49 -11.03
CA ARG A 192 11.03 -5.50 -12.49
C ARG A 192 12.48 -5.72 -12.94
N LEU A 193 13.35 -6.26 -12.07
CA LEU A 193 14.75 -6.53 -12.41
C LEU A 193 14.89 -7.45 -13.64
N TYR A 194 13.93 -8.35 -13.87
CA TYR A 194 13.91 -9.25 -15.03
C TYR A 194 13.85 -8.50 -16.37
N GLU A 195 13.33 -7.27 -16.39
CA GLU A 195 13.22 -6.48 -17.60
C GLU A 195 14.57 -5.93 -18.03
N VAL A 196 15.43 -5.46 -17.12
CA VAL A 196 16.65 -4.72 -17.48
C VAL A 196 17.75 -5.61 -18.09
N ASN A 197 18.68 -5.04 -18.86
CA ASN A 197 19.82 -5.79 -19.41
C ASN A 197 20.83 -6.24 -18.33
N ASP A 198 21.68 -7.20 -18.68
CA ASP A 198 22.59 -7.84 -17.71
C ASP A 198 23.58 -6.88 -17.05
N LYS A 199 24.09 -5.88 -17.79
CA LYS A 199 24.98 -4.86 -17.23
C LYS A 199 24.27 -4.03 -16.15
N MET A 200 23.01 -3.69 -16.38
CA MET A 200 22.20 -2.96 -15.40
C MET A 200 21.86 -3.82 -14.20
N LYS A 201 21.53 -5.10 -14.40
CA LYS A 201 21.28 -6.04 -13.29
C LYS A 201 22.49 -6.14 -12.36
N GLU A 202 23.69 -6.35 -12.91
CA GLU A 202 24.93 -6.37 -12.10
C GLU A 202 25.11 -5.07 -11.29
N LYS A 203 24.80 -3.92 -11.89
CA LYS A 203 24.87 -2.63 -11.20
C LYS A 203 23.86 -2.54 -10.06
N LEU A 204 22.61 -2.90 -10.32
CA LEU A 204 21.50 -2.83 -9.35
C LEU A 204 21.68 -3.77 -8.16
N LEU A 205 22.32 -4.92 -8.34
CA LEU A 205 22.65 -5.83 -7.23
C LEU A 205 23.62 -5.24 -6.20
N ASN A 206 24.26 -4.11 -6.49
CA ASN A 206 25.10 -3.41 -5.50
C ASN A 206 24.29 -2.53 -4.53
N PHE A 207 22.98 -2.37 -4.74
CA PHE A 207 22.11 -1.56 -3.88
C PHE A 207 21.25 -2.49 -3.03
N SER A 208 21.44 -2.47 -1.71
CA SER A 208 20.61 -3.29 -0.79
C SER A 208 19.15 -2.86 -0.78
N SER A 209 18.85 -1.60 -1.12
CA SER A 209 17.48 -1.06 -1.11
C SER A 209 16.54 -1.73 -2.11
N VAL A 210 17.03 -2.25 -3.23
CA VAL A 210 16.19 -2.95 -4.23
C VAL A 210 15.86 -4.39 -3.82
N SER A 211 16.47 -4.93 -2.76
CA SER A 211 16.36 -6.34 -2.38
C SER A 211 14.92 -6.77 -2.08
N VAL A 212 14.08 -5.88 -1.51
CA VAL A 212 12.65 -6.14 -1.27
C VAL A 212 11.90 -6.35 -2.59
N GLY A 213 12.17 -5.50 -3.58
CA GLY A 213 11.59 -5.66 -4.91
C GLY A 213 12.05 -6.97 -5.55
N ILE A 214 13.36 -7.25 -5.47
CA ILE A 214 13.95 -8.47 -6.04
C ILE A 214 13.34 -9.72 -5.40
N GLY A 215 13.07 -9.73 -4.10
CA GLY A 215 12.38 -10.82 -3.42
C GLY A 215 11.00 -11.08 -4.03
N LYS A 216 10.18 -10.04 -4.21
CA LYS A 216 8.84 -10.14 -4.82
C LYS A 216 8.85 -10.59 -6.28
N GLY A 217 9.91 -10.29 -7.02
CA GLY A 217 10.06 -10.59 -8.45
C GLY A 217 10.97 -11.78 -8.74
N PHE A 218 11.45 -12.51 -7.72
CA PHE A 218 12.52 -13.49 -7.86
C PHE A 218 12.19 -14.62 -8.85
N GLN A 219 10.94 -15.08 -8.85
CA GLN A 219 10.41 -16.10 -9.75
C GLN A 219 10.46 -15.69 -11.23
N ASN A 220 10.43 -14.38 -11.53
CA ASN A 220 10.47 -13.85 -12.90
C ASN A 220 11.90 -13.81 -13.47
N LEU A 221 12.92 -14.05 -12.66
CA LEU A 221 14.31 -14.05 -13.10
C LEU A 221 14.66 -15.36 -13.81
N SER A 222 15.53 -15.27 -14.82
CA SER A 222 16.16 -16.46 -15.40
C SER A 222 17.00 -17.20 -14.36
N TYR A 223 17.20 -18.50 -14.53
CA TYR A 223 18.02 -19.35 -13.66
C TYR A 223 19.40 -18.76 -13.32
N HIS A 224 20.11 -18.23 -14.34
CA HIS A 224 21.41 -17.58 -14.15
C HIS A 224 21.35 -16.43 -13.13
N TRP A 225 20.31 -15.59 -13.25
CA TRP A 225 20.10 -14.44 -12.38
C TRP A 225 19.59 -14.81 -10.99
N LYS A 226 18.76 -15.86 -10.86
CA LYS A 226 18.39 -16.41 -9.55
C LYS A 226 19.65 -16.81 -8.76
N ARG A 227 20.60 -17.53 -9.38
CA ARG A 227 21.88 -17.89 -8.74
C ARG A 227 22.69 -16.67 -8.33
N LYS A 228 22.81 -15.65 -9.18
CA LYS A 228 23.53 -14.40 -8.86
C LYS A 228 22.92 -13.65 -7.67
N VAL A 229 21.60 -13.55 -7.62
CA VAL A 229 20.88 -12.96 -6.48
C VAL A 229 21.15 -13.76 -5.20
N ILE A 230 21.08 -15.09 -5.24
CA ILE A 230 21.37 -15.94 -4.09
C ILE A 230 22.82 -15.77 -3.60
N GLU A 231 23.79 -15.68 -4.52
CA GLU A 231 25.18 -15.40 -4.15
C GLU A 231 25.35 -14.02 -3.50
N LYS A 232 24.55 -13.02 -3.91
CA LYS A 232 24.51 -11.71 -3.26
C LYS A 232 23.89 -11.79 -1.86
N VAL A 233 22.77 -12.50 -1.71
CA VAL A 233 22.08 -12.75 -0.44
C VAL A 233 23.02 -13.44 0.57
N LYS A 234 23.86 -14.38 0.15
CA LYS A 234 24.85 -15.03 1.03
C LYS A 234 25.93 -14.08 1.56
N LYS A 235 26.30 -13.05 0.80
CA LYS A 235 27.48 -12.20 1.06
C LYS A 235 27.13 -10.87 1.72
N ASP A 236 25.89 -10.42 1.61
CA ASP A 236 25.44 -9.09 2.03
C ASP A 236 24.19 -9.22 2.92
N LYS A 237 24.38 -9.02 4.23
CA LYS A 237 23.33 -9.19 5.24
C LYS A 237 22.16 -8.22 5.04
N GLU A 238 22.42 -6.97 4.67
CA GLU A 238 21.35 -5.99 4.43
C GLU A 238 20.53 -6.34 3.18
N PHE A 239 21.20 -6.80 2.13
CA PHE A 239 20.52 -7.33 0.95
C PHE A 239 19.69 -8.58 1.30
N ALA A 240 20.24 -9.49 2.11
CA ALA A 240 19.54 -10.69 2.55
C ALA A 240 18.27 -10.35 3.34
N LYS A 241 18.34 -9.39 4.26
CA LYS A 241 17.21 -8.95 5.06
C LYS A 241 16.04 -8.47 4.20
N GLY A 242 16.27 -7.57 3.24
CA GLY A 242 15.19 -7.09 2.39
C GLY A 242 14.64 -8.18 1.47
N PHE A 243 15.52 -9.03 0.91
CA PHE A 243 15.12 -10.18 0.10
C PHE A 243 14.26 -11.20 0.87
N LEU A 244 14.74 -11.68 2.03
CA LEU A 244 14.03 -12.65 2.86
C LEU A 244 12.70 -12.11 3.40
N SER A 245 12.58 -10.79 3.60
CA SER A 245 11.33 -10.18 4.07
C SER A 245 10.18 -10.20 3.05
N SER A 246 10.48 -10.52 1.79
CA SER A 246 9.56 -10.25 0.67
C SER A 246 9.47 -11.34 -0.39
N ILE A 247 10.35 -12.35 -0.33
CA ILE A 247 10.32 -13.49 -1.24
C ILE A 247 9.03 -14.30 -1.08
N ASP A 248 8.43 -14.68 -2.20
CA ASP A 248 7.28 -15.59 -2.22
C ASP A 248 7.76 -17.03 -2.08
N LEU A 249 7.64 -17.56 -0.86
CA LEU A 249 8.08 -18.91 -0.52
C LEU A 249 7.27 -20.00 -1.23
N SER A 250 6.04 -19.70 -1.70
CA SER A 250 5.17 -20.67 -2.36
C SER A 250 5.54 -20.95 -3.81
N LEU A 251 6.34 -20.09 -4.43
CA LEU A 251 6.73 -20.15 -5.84
C LEU A 251 8.21 -20.56 -6.05
N LEU A 252 8.90 -20.96 -4.99
CA LEU A 252 10.32 -21.32 -5.07
C LEU A 252 10.51 -22.74 -5.60
N GLU A 253 11.52 -22.89 -6.45
CA GLU A 253 12.05 -24.20 -6.85
C GLU A 253 12.86 -24.80 -5.69
N ASP A 254 12.77 -26.11 -5.51
CA ASP A 254 13.35 -26.85 -4.37
C ASP A 254 14.83 -26.50 -4.12
N GLU A 255 15.65 -26.38 -5.18
CA GLU A 255 17.08 -26.07 -5.01
C GLU A 255 17.36 -24.70 -4.39
N PHE A 256 16.54 -23.68 -4.69
CA PHE A 256 16.70 -22.35 -4.13
C PHE A 256 16.10 -22.27 -2.74
N PHE A 257 15.01 -23.02 -2.52
CA PHE A 257 14.32 -23.09 -1.24
C PHE A 257 15.27 -23.51 -0.12
N ASP A 258 15.96 -24.66 -0.27
CA ASP A 258 16.90 -25.17 0.72
C ASP A 258 18.03 -24.18 1.05
N ILE A 259 18.52 -23.47 0.03
CA ILE A 259 19.58 -22.47 0.21
C ILE A 259 19.05 -21.26 0.98
N ILE A 260 17.83 -20.80 0.66
CA ILE A 260 17.18 -19.67 1.33
C ILE A 260 16.92 -19.97 2.81
N ILE A 261 16.44 -21.17 3.13
CA ILE A 261 16.26 -21.62 4.53
C ILE A 261 17.61 -21.59 5.26
N LYS A 262 18.64 -22.21 4.70
CA LYS A 262 19.99 -22.23 5.31
C LYS A 262 20.56 -20.83 5.55
N ILE A 263 20.34 -19.89 4.62
CA ILE A 263 20.79 -18.50 4.81
C ILE A 263 19.99 -17.83 5.92
N GLY A 264 18.66 -17.97 5.92
CA GLY A 264 17.81 -17.44 6.99
C GLY A 264 18.23 -17.94 8.36
N GLU A 265 18.52 -19.24 8.50
CA GLU A 265 18.92 -19.83 9.78
C GLU A 265 20.36 -19.50 10.22
N SER A 266 21.20 -18.98 9.32
CA SER A 266 22.62 -18.74 9.61
C SER A 266 22.90 -17.54 10.54
N ASP A 267 21.92 -16.65 10.71
CA ASP A 267 22.03 -15.43 11.54
C ASP A 267 20.71 -15.16 12.25
N LEU A 268 20.77 -14.74 13.52
CA LEU A 268 19.59 -14.49 14.36
C LEU A 268 18.61 -13.47 13.75
N GLU A 269 19.11 -12.42 13.10
CA GLU A 269 18.25 -11.38 12.52
C GLU A 269 17.61 -11.86 11.22
N LEU A 270 18.38 -12.57 10.37
CA LEU A 270 17.85 -13.18 9.15
C LEU A 270 16.81 -14.26 9.46
N SER A 271 17.03 -15.03 10.53
CA SER A 271 16.12 -16.08 11.00
C SER A 271 14.78 -15.48 11.41
N LYS A 272 14.83 -14.39 12.17
CA LYS A 272 13.65 -13.63 12.55
C LYS A 272 12.91 -13.05 11.34
N VAL A 273 13.63 -12.47 10.38
CA VAL A 273 13.02 -11.90 9.16
C VAL A 273 12.35 -12.98 8.32
N LEU A 274 13.01 -14.13 8.14
CA LEU A 274 12.46 -15.27 7.42
C LEU A 274 11.21 -15.82 8.12
N GLY A 275 11.27 -16.02 9.44
CA GLY A 275 10.11 -16.42 10.24
C GLY A 275 8.94 -15.48 10.04
N ARG A 276 9.18 -14.16 10.09
CA ARG A 276 8.13 -13.14 9.84
C ARG A 276 7.52 -13.24 8.45
N ASN A 277 8.31 -13.53 7.42
CA ASN A 277 7.77 -13.77 6.07
C ASN A 277 6.88 -15.03 6.04
N PHE A 278 7.35 -16.15 6.62
CA PHE A 278 6.52 -17.36 6.78
C PHE A 278 5.19 -17.06 7.48
N GLY A 279 5.21 -16.24 8.52
CA GLY A 279 4.01 -15.89 9.30
C GLY A 279 3.03 -15.03 8.50
N ASN A 280 3.56 -14.04 7.78
CA ASN A 280 2.80 -13.17 6.89
C ASN A 280 2.19 -13.92 5.69
N SER A 281 2.73 -15.07 5.33
CA SER A 281 2.32 -15.87 4.18
C SER A 281 1.54 -17.14 4.56
N LEU A 282 1.36 -17.42 5.86
CA LEU A 282 0.89 -18.71 6.39
C LEU A 282 -0.38 -19.25 5.71
N ALA A 283 -1.38 -18.41 5.43
CA ALA A 283 -2.64 -18.85 4.82
C ALA A 283 -2.49 -19.34 3.38
N TYR A 284 -1.43 -18.93 2.69
CA TYR A 284 -1.18 -19.24 1.28
C TYR A 284 -0.11 -20.33 1.09
N LEU A 285 0.58 -20.73 2.15
CA LEU A 285 1.58 -21.79 2.09
C LEU A 285 0.93 -23.16 1.83
N THR A 286 1.67 -24.04 1.16
CA THR A 286 1.31 -25.46 1.07
C THR A 286 1.50 -26.15 2.44
N GLU A 287 0.83 -27.28 2.67
CA GLU A 287 0.94 -28.00 3.96
C GLU A 287 2.38 -28.43 4.30
N ASP A 288 3.19 -28.76 3.30
CA ASP A 288 4.61 -29.09 3.50
C ASP A 288 5.40 -27.87 4.01
N LEU A 289 5.19 -26.70 3.38
CA LEU A 289 5.83 -25.45 3.79
C LEU A 289 5.36 -24.99 5.18
N LYS A 290 4.08 -25.15 5.50
CA LYS A 290 3.56 -24.88 6.85
C LYS A 290 4.26 -25.78 7.85
N SER A 291 4.29 -27.09 7.59
CA SER A 291 4.86 -28.08 8.50
C SER A 291 6.35 -27.84 8.73
N LEU A 292 7.10 -27.48 7.69
CA LEU A 292 8.47 -27.03 7.84
C LEU A 292 8.59 -25.79 8.73
N ALA A 293 7.79 -24.75 8.51
CA ALA A 293 7.83 -23.53 9.32
C ALA A 293 7.56 -23.81 10.80
N PHE A 294 6.56 -24.65 11.12
CA PHE A 294 6.28 -25.09 12.48
C PHE A 294 7.46 -25.87 13.08
N ASN A 295 8.11 -26.74 12.31
CA ASN A 295 9.27 -27.51 12.77
C ASN A 295 10.48 -26.60 13.05
N ILE A 296 10.79 -25.65 12.16
CA ILE A 296 11.88 -24.68 12.37
C ILE A 296 11.61 -23.85 13.64
N ALA A 297 10.37 -23.38 13.82
CA ALA A 297 9.99 -22.59 14.98
C ALA A 297 10.16 -23.35 16.31
N GLN A 298 10.06 -24.68 16.33
CA GLN A 298 10.36 -25.47 17.53
C GLN A 298 11.84 -25.45 17.91
N GLY A 299 12.75 -25.44 16.93
CA GLY A 299 14.19 -25.51 17.14
C GLY A 299 14.93 -24.17 17.13
N ASN A 300 14.33 -23.11 16.57
CA ASN A 300 14.99 -21.83 16.34
C ASN A 300 14.21 -20.67 16.99
N PRO A 301 14.66 -20.15 18.15
CA PRO A 301 14.02 -19.06 18.89
C PRO A 301 13.72 -17.80 18.07
N ASP A 302 14.66 -17.35 17.24
CA ASP A 302 14.52 -16.12 16.48
C ASP A 302 13.51 -16.28 15.33
N PHE A 303 13.56 -17.42 14.64
CA PHE A 303 12.55 -17.78 13.65
C PHE A 303 11.18 -17.86 14.30
N ALA A 304 11.06 -18.54 15.45
CA ALA A 304 9.81 -18.70 16.17
C ALA A 304 9.19 -17.34 16.52
N ARG A 305 10.01 -16.43 17.05
CA ARG A 305 9.58 -15.06 17.35
C ARG A 305 9.12 -14.33 16.09
N GLY A 306 9.92 -14.35 15.02
CA GLY A 306 9.54 -13.75 13.75
C GLY A 306 8.24 -14.31 13.19
N PHE A 307 8.08 -15.64 13.25
CA PHE A 307 6.92 -16.37 12.76
C PHE A 307 5.64 -15.96 13.49
N GLY A 308 5.70 -15.85 14.82
CA GLY A 308 4.62 -15.28 15.61
C GLY A 308 4.31 -13.82 15.21
N GLU A 309 5.33 -12.97 15.05
CA GLU A 309 5.16 -11.57 14.64
C GLU A 309 4.44 -11.45 13.29
N GLY A 310 4.84 -12.25 12.29
CA GLY A 310 4.21 -12.25 10.97
C GLY A 310 2.74 -12.69 10.99
N ILE A 311 2.40 -13.73 11.76
CA ILE A 311 0.99 -14.15 11.91
C ILE A 311 0.17 -13.04 12.56
N SER A 312 0.73 -12.41 13.61
CA SER A 312 0.11 -11.32 14.34
C SER A 312 -0.20 -10.12 13.44
N GLU A 313 0.76 -9.71 12.62
CA GLU A 313 0.62 -8.61 11.67
C GLU A 313 -0.41 -8.90 10.58
N SER A 314 -0.38 -10.12 10.04
CA SER A 314 -1.30 -10.56 9.00
C SER A 314 -2.76 -10.53 9.47
N LEU A 315 -3.02 -11.06 10.67
CA LEU A 315 -4.35 -11.05 11.28
C LEU A 315 -4.78 -9.65 11.78
N GLY A 316 -3.83 -8.85 12.26
CA GLY A 316 -4.09 -7.51 12.81
C GLY A 316 -4.37 -6.44 11.75
N SER A 317 -4.12 -6.71 10.47
CA SER A 317 -4.34 -5.76 9.38
C SER A 317 -5.83 -5.50 9.15
N PHE A 318 -6.34 -4.44 9.77
CA PHE A 318 -7.71 -3.92 9.57
C PHE A 318 -8.05 -3.66 8.10
N ILE A 319 -7.04 -3.32 7.28
CA ILE A 319 -7.21 -3.14 5.83
C ILE A 319 -7.52 -4.48 5.14
N GLY A 320 -6.93 -5.59 5.60
CA GLY A 320 -7.28 -6.94 5.14
C GLY A 320 -8.74 -7.27 5.43
N PHE A 321 -9.19 -6.93 6.65
CA PHE A 321 -10.59 -7.09 7.07
C PHE A 321 -11.56 -6.28 6.19
N ILE A 322 -11.31 -4.98 5.97
CA ILE A 322 -12.19 -4.13 5.13
C ILE A 322 -12.29 -4.65 3.69
N ARG A 323 -11.20 -5.14 3.12
CA ARG A 323 -11.14 -5.54 1.70
C ARG A 323 -11.85 -6.87 1.41
N GLY A 324 -12.49 -7.51 2.39
CA GLY A 324 -13.09 -8.84 2.21
C GLY A 324 -12.06 -9.93 1.89
N LYS A 325 -10.77 -9.60 1.98
CA LYS A 325 -9.64 -10.53 1.99
C LYS A 325 -9.25 -10.78 3.44
N ALA A 326 -10.25 -10.98 4.30
CA ALA A 326 -10.00 -11.35 5.68
C ALA A 326 -9.13 -12.59 5.63
N TYR A 327 -7.96 -12.49 6.25
CA TYR A 327 -6.96 -13.52 6.28
C TYR A 327 -7.51 -14.66 7.16
N GLU A 328 -8.37 -15.49 6.58
CA GLU A 328 -8.99 -16.61 7.30
C GLU A 328 -8.00 -17.77 7.34
N LEU A 329 -7.22 -17.82 8.42
CA LEU A 329 -6.51 -19.05 8.76
C LEU A 329 -7.55 -20.15 8.98
N LYS A 330 -7.34 -21.29 8.34
CA LYS A 330 -8.17 -22.48 8.57
C LYS A 330 -8.13 -22.84 10.05
N LYS A 331 -9.21 -23.43 10.56
CA LYS A 331 -9.32 -23.79 11.97
C LYS A 331 -8.17 -24.70 12.42
N GLU A 332 -7.74 -25.62 11.57
CA GLU A 332 -6.60 -26.51 11.83
C GLU A 332 -5.29 -25.72 11.99
N ASP A 333 -5.07 -24.70 11.16
CA ASP A 333 -3.89 -23.84 11.25
C ASP A 333 -3.95 -22.94 12.49
N GLN A 334 -5.14 -22.42 12.83
CA GLN A 334 -5.36 -21.67 14.06
C GLN A 334 -5.00 -22.51 15.30
N ASP A 335 -5.44 -23.77 15.35
CA ASP A 335 -5.12 -24.68 16.43
C ASP A 335 -3.61 -24.96 16.52
N ARG A 336 -2.93 -25.20 15.39
CA ARG A 336 -1.46 -25.37 15.34
C ARG A 336 -0.71 -24.16 15.86
N VAL A 337 -1.14 -22.95 15.48
CA VAL A 337 -0.57 -21.69 15.96
C VAL A 337 -0.72 -21.55 17.48
N LEU A 338 -1.90 -21.85 18.02
CA LEU A 338 -2.13 -21.78 19.47
C LEU A 338 -1.33 -22.86 20.22
N ASP A 339 -1.22 -24.07 19.70
CA ASP A 339 -0.41 -25.14 20.29
C ASP A 339 1.07 -24.79 20.32
N LEU A 340 1.58 -24.17 19.24
CA LEU A 340 2.94 -23.67 19.21
C LEU A 340 3.14 -22.50 20.20
N ALA A 341 2.20 -21.56 20.32
CA ALA A 341 2.29 -20.46 21.28
C ALA A 341 2.25 -20.95 22.74
N LEU A 342 1.46 -21.99 23.01
CA LEU A 342 1.42 -22.63 24.33
C LEU A 342 2.74 -23.34 24.65
N SER A 343 3.41 -23.95 23.67
CA SER A 343 4.65 -24.71 23.90
C SER A 343 5.95 -23.91 23.73
N ASN A 344 5.93 -22.76 23.03
CA ASN A 344 7.12 -21.99 22.67
C ASN A 344 6.98 -20.50 23.05
N ASP A 345 7.81 -20.06 24.00
CA ASP A 345 7.77 -18.70 24.55
C ASP A 345 8.13 -17.63 23.52
N ASN A 346 9.10 -17.90 22.63
CA ASN A 346 9.53 -16.95 21.61
C ASN A 346 8.42 -16.73 20.57
N PHE A 347 7.79 -17.81 20.12
CA PHE A 347 6.64 -17.74 19.23
C PHE A 347 5.47 -16.99 19.87
N ALA A 348 5.14 -17.31 21.13
CA ALA A 348 4.07 -16.61 21.85
C ALA A 348 4.34 -15.10 21.96
N ASN A 349 5.56 -14.71 22.34
CA ASN A 349 5.94 -13.31 22.42
C ASN A 349 5.84 -12.60 21.07
N GLY A 350 6.16 -13.29 19.98
CA GLY A 350 5.95 -12.79 18.61
C GLY A 350 4.46 -12.62 18.27
N LEU A 351 3.67 -13.67 18.49
CA LEU A 351 2.23 -13.68 18.20
C LEU A 351 1.46 -12.59 18.96
N LEU A 352 1.91 -12.28 20.17
CA LEU A 352 1.29 -11.30 21.07
C LEU A 352 1.79 -9.86 20.88
N THR A 353 2.63 -9.61 19.86
CA THR A 353 3.06 -8.24 19.52
C THR A 353 1.91 -7.37 19.02
N THR A 354 1.02 -7.91 18.18
CA THR A 354 -0.26 -7.28 17.78
C THR A 354 -1.41 -7.97 18.49
N PHE A 355 -1.64 -7.58 19.74
CA PHE A 355 -2.56 -8.23 20.65
C PHE A 355 -3.96 -8.52 20.07
N ASN A 356 -4.49 -7.62 19.23
CA ASN A 356 -5.79 -7.78 18.58
C ASN A 356 -5.93 -9.06 17.74
N ALA A 357 -4.81 -9.60 17.23
CA ALA A 357 -4.80 -10.79 16.40
C ALA A 357 -5.42 -12.01 17.11
N ILE A 358 -5.20 -12.17 18.41
CA ILE A 358 -5.65 -13.38 19.14
C ILE A 358 -7.17 -13.49 19.22
N PHE A 359 -7.88 -12.36 19.14
CA PHE A 359 -9.33 -12.37 19.21
C PHE A 359 -9.97 -12.91 17.92
N PHE A 360 -9.21 -13.06 16.84
CA PHE A 360 -9.69 -13.68 15.60
C PHE A 360 -9.61 -15.21 15.61
N PHE A 361 -8.97 -15.82 16.61
CA PHE A 361 -8.93 -17.28 16.72
C PHE A 361 -10.25 -17.82 17.24
N ASP A 362 -10.75 -18.90 16.64
CA ASP A 362 -12.01 -19.54 17.00
C ASP A 362 -11.92 -20.30 18.33
N ASN A 363 -10.75 -20.86 18.64
CA ASN A 363 -10.54 -21.63 19.86
C ASN A 363 -10.28 -20.71 21.08
N LYS A 364 -11.35 -20.11 21.58
CA LYS A 364 -11.31 -19.15 22.71
C LYS A 364 -10.76 -19.77 24.00
N GLU A 365 -10.91 -21.07 24.18
CA GLU A 365 -10.35 -21.78 25.33
C GLU A 365 -8.82 -21.80 25.31
N LYS A 366 -8.20 -22.16 24.17
CA LYS A 366 -6.73 -22.12 24.02
C LYS A 366 -6.19 -20.70 24.07
N VAL A 367 -6.91 -19.71 23.54
CA VAL A 367 -6.54 -18.30 23.68
C VAL A 367 -6.48 -17.91 25.16
N LEU A 368 -7.49 -18.29 25.95
CA LEU A 368 -7.50 -18.00 27.38
C LEU A 368 -6.39 -18.73 28.14
N GLU A 369 -6.13 -20.00 27.81
CA GLU A 369 -5.01 -20.76 28.36
C GLU A 369 -3.67 -20.07 28.08
N LEU A 370 -3.47 -19.59 26.85
CA LEU A 370 -2.28 -18.84 26.46
C LEU A 370 -2.15 -17.55 27.29
N MET A 371 -3.24 -16.83 27.51
CA MET A 371 -3.22 -15.59 28.30
C MET A 371 -2.89 -15.85 29.77
N ILE A 372 -3.41 -16.94 30.34
CA ILE A 372 -3.06 -17.37 31.71
C ILE A 372 -1.58 -17.70 31.81
N LYS A 373 -1.06 -18.46 30.83
CA LYS A 373 0.36 -18.84 30.79
C LYS A 373 1.29 -17.63 30.62
N ARG A 374 0.79 -16.53 30.05
CA ARG A 374 1.57 -15.31 29.74
C ARG A 374 1.06 -14.11 30.54
N GLU A 375 1.18 -14.19 31.86
CA GLU A 375 0.65 -13.18 32.80
C GLU A 375 0.98 -11.73 32.42
N GLN A 376 2.15 -11.46 31.82
CA GLN A 376 2.51 -10.10 31.41
C GLN A 376 1.57 -9.46 30.37
N TYR A 377 0.82 -10.26 29.61
CA TYR A 377 -0.16 -9.77 28.63
C TYR A 377 -1.60 -9.76 29.16
N LEU A 378 -1.85 -10.34 30.34
CA LEU A 378 -3.20 -10.55 30.86
C LEU A 378 -3.92 -9.22 31.13
N LYS A 379 -3.22 -8.19 31.59
CA LYS A 379 -3.81 -6.86 31.77
C LYS A 379 -4.34 -6.29 30.44
N LEU A 380 -3.48 -6.30 29.41
CA LEU A 380 -3.82 -5.81 28.07
C LEU A 380 -4.97 -6.62 27.47
N PHE A 381 -5.00 -7.93 27.71
CA PHE A 381 -6.09 -8.81 27.30
C PHE A 381 -7.43 -8.38 27.85
N ILE A 382 -7.51 -8.18 29.17
CA ILE A 382 -8.74 -7.78 29.84
C ILE A 382 -9.19 -6.40 29.37
N GLU A 383 -8.26 -5.47 29.17
CA GLU A 383 -8.59 -4.13 28.66
C GLU A 383 -9.16 -4.17 27.23
N GLN A 384 -8.70 -5.10 26.38
CA GLN A 384 -9.08 -5.16 24.96
C GLN A 384 -10.22 -6.14 24.64
N ILE A 385 -10.54 -7.09 25.52
CA ILE A 385 -11.60 -8.10 25.28
C ILE A 385 -12.96 -7.44 25.00
N GLY A 386 -13.26 -6.32 25.67
CA GLY A 386 -14.42 -5.47 25.44
C GLY A 386 -15.72 -6.27 25.22
N ARG A 387 -16.39 -6.01 24.09
CA ARG A 387 -17.65 -6.68 23.72
C ARG A 387 -17.51 -8.16 23.40
N ARG A 388 -16.29 -8.65 23.15
CA ARG A 388 -16.00 -10.07 22.84
C ARG A 388 -15.93 -10.94 24.09
N ILE A 389 -16.18 -10.39 25.28
CA ILE A 389 -16.18 -11.15 26.53
C ILE A 389 -17.17 -12.33 26.52
N ASN A 390 -18.25 -12.23 25.73
CA ASN A 390 -19.22 -13.32 25.54
C ASN A 390 -18.65 -14.51 24.75
N ASP A 391 -17.57 -14.31 24.00
CA ASP A 391 -16.95 -15.38 23.22
C ASP A 391 -16.16 -16.35 24.12
N PHE A 392 -15.85 -15.94 25.35
CA PHE A 392 -15.00 -16.69 26.27
C PHE A 392 -15.80 -17.34 27.39
N ASP A 393 -15.24 -18.43 27.94
CA ASP A 393 -15.77 -19.04 29.16
C ASP A 393 -15.60 -18.08 30.35
N LEU A 394 -16.72 -17.51 30.77
CA LEU A 394 -16.77 -16.53 31.84
C LEU A 394 -16.31 -17.11 33.19
N PHE A 395 -16.52 -18.40 33.47
CA PHE A 395 -16.04 -19.01 34.71
C PHE A 395 -14.51 -19.05 34.74
N LYS A 396 -13.88 -19.45 33.64
CA LYS A 396 -12.42 -19.43 33.51
C LYS A 396 -11.88 -18.00 33.60
N LEU A 397 -12.51 -17.02 32.94
CA LEU A 397 -12.14 -15.61 33.04
C LEU A 397 -12.23 -15.07 34.48
N LEU A 398 -13.29 -15.39 35.20
CA LEU A 398 -13.49 -14.94 36.58
C LEU A 398 -12.52 -15.62 37.56
N SER A 399 -12.00 -16.79 37.19
CA SER A 399 -10.95 -17.49 37.95
C SER A 399 -9.53 -16.97 37.72
N LEU A 400 -9.36 -15.97 36.83
CA LEU A 400 -8.06 -15.36 36.56
C LEU A 400 -7.48 -14.66 37.80
N ASN A 401 -6.14 -14.63 37.86
CA ASN A 401 -5.32 -14.09 38.96
C ASN A 401 -5.92 -12.83 39.62
N ASN A 402 -5.98 -12.82 40.96
CA ASN A 402 -6.56 -11.77 41.79
C ASN A 402 -6.13 -10.34 41.39
N LYS A 403 -4.91 -10.17 40.86
CA LYS A 403 -4.35 -8.85 40.50
C LYS A 403 -5.10 -8.08 39.41
N LEU A 404 -5.98 -8.71 38.65
CA LEU A 404 -6.74 -8.07 37.55
C LEU A 404 -8.25 -8.09 37.78
N THR A 405 -8.68 -8.49 38.96
CA THR A 405 -10.10 -8.65 39.28
C THR A 405 -10.86 -7.33 39.16
N SER A 406 -10.28 -6.23 39.63
CA SER A 406 -10.89 -4.89 39.51
C SER A 406 -11.08 -4.47 38.04
N GLU A 407 -10.07 -4.67 37.18
CA GLU A 407 -10.18 -4.32 35.76
C GLU A 407 -11.20 -5.19 35.02
N LEU A 408 -11.26 -6.49 35.32
CA LEU A 408 -12.29 -7.37 34.79
C LEU A 408 -13.70 -6.92 35.23
N GLY A 409 -13.84 -6.46 36.47
CA GLY A 409 -15.08 -5.87 36.99
C GLY A 409 -15.56 -4.69 36.14
N LYS A 410 -14.67 -3.73 35.83
CA LYS A 410 -14.98 -2.58 34.97
C LYS A 410 -15.45 -3.02 33.58
N ILE A 411 -14.75 -3.98 32.97
CA ILE A 411 -15.09 -4.49 31.64
C ILE A 411 -16.44 -5.20 31.63
N LEU A 412 -16.72 -6.00 32.66
CA LEU A 412 -18.01 -6.66 32.83
C LEU A 412 -19.15 -5.66 32.98
N CYS A 413 -18.96 -4.56 33.72
CA CYS A 413 -19.97 -3.51 33.85
C CYS A 413 -20.29 -2.87 32.49
N ARG A 414 -19.25 -2.43 31.75
CA ARG A 414 -19.41 -1.83 30.40
C ARG A 414 -20.16 -2.73 29.43
N ASN A 415 -20.01 -4.05 29.58
CA ASN A 415 -20.56 -5.03 28.67
C ASN A 415 -21.79 -5.77 29.22
N PHE A 416 -22.22 -5.46 30.45
CA PHE A 416 -23.23 -6.25 31.18
C PHE A 416 -24.54 -6.39 30.42
N ILE A 417 -24.98 -5.30 29.77
CA ILE A 417 -26.20 -5.26 28.95
C ILE A 417 -26.12 -6.16 27.71
N TYR A 418 -24.92 -6.41 27.20
CA TYR A 418 -24.68 -7.26 26.03
C TYR A 418 -24.46 -8.73 26.41
N LEU A 419 -24.28 -9.04 27.69
CA LEU A 419 -24.11 -10.42 28.15
C LEU A 419 -25.42 -11.23 28.00
N SER A 420 -25.27 -12.51 27.71
CA SER A 420 -26.38 -13.46 27.77
C SER A 420 -26.99 -13.49 29.19
N LYS A 421 -28.26 -13.87 29.32
CA LYS A 421 -28.92 -13.96 30.64
C LYS A 421 -28.13 -14.86 31.61
N LYS A 422 -27.71 -16.03 31.14
CA LYS A 422 -26.86 -16.97 31.89
C LYS A 422 -25.56 -16.31 32.36
N ASN A 423 -24.88 -15.57 31.49
CA ASN A 423 -23.63 -14.90 31.86
C ASN A 423 -23.86 -13.77 32.88
N ARG A 424 -24.96 -13.01 32.77
CA ARG A 424 -25.31 -11.99 33.77
C ARG A 424 -25.53 -12.58 35.16
N GLU A 425 -26.22 -13.72 35.25
CA GLU A 425 -26.43 -14.42 36.52
C GLU A 425 -25.10 -14.86 37.14
N ILE A 426 -24.18 -15.41 36.34
CA ILE A 426 -22.82 -15.77 36.79
C ILE A 426 -22.06 -14.54 37.31
N VAL A 427 -22.10 -13.42 36.58
CA VAL A 427 -21.44 -12.17 37.02
C VAL A 427 -22.00 -11.73 38.37
N LEU A 428 -23.33 -11.67 38.53
CA LEU A 428 -23.96 -11.24 39.79
C LEU A 428 -23.59 -12.16 40.96
N GLU A 429 -23.54 -13.47 40.74
CA GLU A 429 -23.09 -14.43 41.75
C GLU A 429 -21.64 -14.14 42.19
N TRP A 430 -20.73 -13.91 41.24
CA TRP A 430 -19.33 -13.60 41.55
C TRP A 430 -19.13 -12.25 42.21
N LEU A 431 -19.89 -11.22 41.81
CA LEU A 431 -19.88 -9.90 42.46
C LEU A 431 -20.29 -9.99 43.93
N SER A 432 -21.11 -10.98 44.31
CA SER A 432 -21.47 -11.21 45.72
C SER A 432 -20.35 -11.86 46.55
N LYS A 433 -19.40 -12.54 45.88
CA LYS A 433 -18.34 -13.34 46.51
C LYS A 433 -16.96 -12.66 46.46
N ASN A 434 -16.74 -11.75 45.52
CA ASN A 434 -15.44 -11.11 45.29
C ASN A 434 -15.55 -9.58 45.36
N ASN A 435 -15.04 -9.01 46.47
CA ASN A 435 -15.09 -7.57 46.74
C ASN A 435 -14.30 -6.73 45.72
N GLU A 436 -13.17 -7.22 45.23
CA GLU A 436 -12.33 -6.50 44.26
C GLU A 436 -13.01 -6.43 42.89
N LEU A 437 -13.61 -7.55 42.45
CA LEU A 437 -14.45 -7.59 41.24
C LEU A 437 -15.60 -6.59 41.34
N LYS A 438 -16.27 -6.58 42.50
CA LYS A 438 -17.40 -5.70 42.79
C LYS A 438 -17.00 -4.24 42.78
N GLU A 439 -15.89 -3.89 43.41
CA GLU A 439 -15.38 -2.53 43.40
C GLU A 439 -15.10 -2.06 41.98
N GLY A 440 -14.39 -2.86 41.18
CA GLY A 440 -14.16 -2.56 39.77
C GLY A 440 -15.45 -2.40 38.97
N PHE A 441 -16.43 -3.27 39.17
CA PHE A 441 -17.73 -3.19 38.50
C PHE A 441 -18.49 -1.91 38.84
N LEU A 442 -18.46 -1.46 40.11
CA LEU A 442 -19.14 -0.24 40.57
C LEU A 442 -18.43 1.05 40.14
N GLN A 443 -17.14 0.99 39.81
CA GLN A 443 -16.38 2.16 39.31
C GLN A 443 -16.70 2.53 37.85
N CYS A 444 -17.26 1.59 37.08
CA CYS A 444 -17.71 1.82 35.72
C CYS A 444 -19.16 2.31 35.72
#